data_AF-A0A0C9ZBI1-F1
#
_entry.id   AF-A0A0C9ZBI1-F1
#
_cell.length_a   1.000
_cell.length_b   1.000
_cell.length_c   1.000
_cell.angle_alpha   90.00
_cell.angle_beta   90.00
_cell.angle_gamma   90.00
#
_symmetry.space_group_name_H-M   'P 1'
#
loop_
_entity.id
_entity.type
_entity.pdbx_description
1 polymer ?
#
loop_
_entity_poly.entity_id
_entity_poly.type
_entity_poly.pdbx_seq_one_letter_code
_entity_poly.pdbx_strand_id
1 'polypeptide(L)' 'MSSSTSSNSFCFARLTGANYTEWATNMKSTLQSKYLWLVTDGREPCPSEPPEERLTKMSLAEWKAEKKEYLDWQLQN' A
#
# COMPACT_ATOMS: atom_id res chain seq x y z
N MET A 1 7.29 28.99 16.42
CA MET A 1 7.04 27.54 16.29
C MET A 1 6.69 27.27 14.83
N SER A 2 7.56 26.59 14.10
CA SER A 2 7.44 26.38 12.66
C SER A 2 6.43 25.26 12.38
N SER A 3 5.28 25.61 11.81
CA SER A 3 4.31 24.64 11.29
C SER A 3 4.91 23.94 10.08
N SER A 4 5.37 22.71 10.27
CA SER A 4 5.79 21.84 9.18
C SER A 4 4.53 21.34 8.45
N THR A 5 4.02 22.13 7.51
CA THR A 5 3.07 21.64 6.52
C THR A 5 3.82 20.68 5.60
N SER A 6 3.79 19.39 5.91
CA SER A 6 4.16 18.33 4.96
C SER A 6 3.14 18.35 3.83
N SER A 7 3.42 19.18 2.82
CA SER A 7 2.66 19.30 1.57
C SER A 7 2.88 18.06 0.71
N ASN A 8 2.31 16.92 1.11
CA ASN A 8 2.21 15.72 0.27
C ASN A 8 0.76 15.42 -0.09
N SER A 9 -0.06 16.48 -0.19
CA SER A 9 -1.40 16.39 -0.77
C SER A 9 -1.22 16.25 -2.27
N PHE A 10 -1.38 15.03 -2.76
CA PHE A 10 -1.54 14.76 -4.18
C PHE A 10 -2.69 15.62 -4.75
N CYS A 11 -2.34 16.76 -5.34
CA CYS A 11 -3.30 17.68 -5.96
C CYS A 11 -3.67 17.17 -7.36
N PHE A 12 -4.31 16.00 -7.44
CA PHE A 12 -4.94 15.57 -8.69
C PHE A 12 -6.28 16.27 -8.83
N ALA A 13 -6.55 16.77 -10.04
CA ALA A 13 -7.89 17.25 -10.36
C ALA A 13 -8.90 16.11 -10.10
N ARG A 14 -10.07 16.45 -9.56
CA ARG A 14 -11.14 15.47 -9.35
C ARG A 14 -11.49 14.82 -10.68
N LEU A 15 -11.68 13.51 -10.69
CA LEU A 15 -12.03 12.77 -11.91
C LEU A 15 -13.38 13.27 -12.47
N THR A 16 -13.40 13.49 -13.77
CA THR A 16 -14.55 13.85 -14.60
C THR A 16 -14.44 13.09 -15.92
N GLY A 17 -15.55 12.97 -16.68
CA GLY A 17 -15.51 12.28 -17.97
C GLY A 17 -14.52 12.91 -18.98
N ALA A 18 -14.33 14.23 -18.92
CA ALA A 18 -13.47 14.97 -19.83
C ALA A 18 -11.98 14.88 -19.50
N ASN A 19 -11.61 14.60 -18.24
CA ASN A 19 -10.21 14.59 -17.80
C ASN A 19 -9.65 13.19 -17.53
N TYR A 20 -10.39 12.13 -17.89
CA TYR A 20 -9.98 10.75 -17.60
C TYR A 20 -8.57 10.42 -18.12
N THR A 21 -8.26 10.80 -19.35
CA THR A 21 -6.96 10.46 -19.97
C THR A 21 -5.77 11.05 -19.21
N GLU A 22 -5.88 12.32 -18.83
CA GLU A 22 -4.84 13.01 -18.07
C GLU A 22 -4.78 12.49 -16.63
N TRP A 23 -5.94 12.32 -16.00
CA TRP A 23 -6.05 11.76 -14.65
C TRP A 23 -5.43 10.36 -14.55
N ALA A 24 -5.73 9.48 -15.50
CA ALA A 24 -5.23 8.11 -15.52
C ALA A 24 -3.70 8.08 -15.68
N THR A 25 -3.15 8.95 -16.53
CA THR A 25 -1.71 9.09 -16.72
C THR A 25 -1.02 9.55 -15.44
N ASN A 26 -1.56 10.58 -14.80
CA ASN A 26 -1.03 11.14 -13.55
C ASN A 26 -1.10 10.14 -12.40
N MET A 27 -2.21 9.41 -12.26
CA MET A 27 -2.36 8.36 -11.25
C MET A 27 -1.39 7.21 -11.49
N LYS A 28 -1.29 6.73 -12.72
CA LYS A 28 -0.34 5.66 -13.07
C LYS A 28 1.08 6.05 -12.73
N SER A 29 1.54 7.22 -13.19
CA SER A 29 2.90 7.71 -12.93
C SER A 29 3.19 7.83 -11.42
N THR A 30 2.18 8.25 -10.65
CA THR A 30 2.31 8.47 -9.22
C THR A 30 2.33 7.17 -8.42
N LEU A 31 1.48 6.22 -8.79
CA LEU A 31 1.47 4.90 -8.18
C LEU A 31 2.75 4.15 -8.52
N GLN A 32 3.27 4.30 -9.75
CA GLN A 32 4.55 3.74 -10.15
C GLN A 32 5.72 4.34 -9.36
N SER A 33 5.77 5.66 -9.19
CA SER A 33 6.85 6.31 -8.42
C SER A 33 6.88 5.90 -6.94
N LYS A 34 5.74 5.41 -6.41
CA LYS A 34 5.61 4.88 -5.05
C LYS A 34 5.64 3.35 -4.96
N TYR A 35 5.88 2.64 -6.06
CA TYR A 35 5.81 1.17 -6.12
C TYR A 35 4.43 0.59 -5.74
N LEU A 36 3.37 1.39 -5.81
CA LEU A 36 1.99 1.00 -5.48
C LEU A 36 1.19 0.53 -6.70
N TRP A 37 1.74 0.70 -7.92
CA TRP A 37 1.08 0.23 -9.14
C TRP A 37 0.93 -1.30 -9.21
N LEU A 38 1.78 -2.04 -8.50
CA LEU A 38 1.68 -3.51 -8.41
C LEU A 38 0.43 -3.99 -7.67
N VAL A 39 -0.18 -3.11 -6.87
CA VAL A 39 -1.44 -3.40 -6.17
C VAL A 39 -2.60 -3.37 -7.17
N THR A 40 -2.56 -2.47 -8.16
CA THR A 40 -3.67 -2.29 -9.11
C THR A 40 -3.74 -3.38 -10.17
N ASP A 41 -2.63 -4.05 -10.46
CA ASP A 41 -2.57 -5.16 -11.41
C ASP A 41 -2.56 -6.56 -10.74
N GLY A 42 -2.62 -6.61 -9.40
CA GLY A 42 -2.62 -7.84 -8.62
C GLY A 42 -1.29 -8.62 -8.70
N ARG A 43 -0.21 -8.00 -9.16
CA ARG A 43 1.13 -8.63 -9.21
C ARG A 43 1.98 -8.31 -8.00
N GLU A 44 1.36 -7.74 -6.96
CA GLU A 44 2.00 -7.58 -5.68
C GLU A 44 2.55 -8.93 -5.18
N PRO A 45 3.84 -8.97 -4.77
CA PRO A 45 4.40 -10.20 -4.26
C PRO A 45 3.62 -10.62 -3.00
N CYS A 46 3.39 -11.93 -2.87
CA CYS A 46 2.84 -12.50 -1.65
C CYS A 46 3.62 -11.96 -0.45
N PRO A 47 2.94 -11.46 0.61
CA PRO A 47 3.62 -11.13 1.84
C PRO A 47 4.42 -12.36 2.29
N SER A 48 5.70 -12.15 2.64
CA SER A 48 6.55 -13.23 3.12
C SER A 48 5.96 -13.85 4.39
N GLU A 49 6.00 -15.18 4.48
CA GLU A 49 5.57 -15.89 5.69
C GLU A 49 6.27 -15.28 6.92
N PRO A 50 5.52 -14.90 7.97
CA PRO A 50 6.11 -14.32 9.16
C PRO A 50 7.09 -15.33 9.79
N PRO A 51 8.37 -14.97 10.01
CA PRO A 51 9.36 -15.86 10.61
C PRO A 51 8.90 -16.38 11.98
N GLU A 52 9.09 -17.66 12.25
CA GLU A 52 8.73 -18.26 13.56
C GLU A 52 9.52 -17.63 14.73
N GLU A 53 10.69 -17.03 14.47
CA GLU A 53 11.62 -16.53 15.48
C GLU A 53 11.47 -15.03 15.85
N ARG A 54 10.35 -14.35 15.51
CA ARG A 54 10.13 -12.94 15.89
C ARG A 54 9.88 -12.69 17.39
N LEU A 55 9.92 -13.73 18.22
CA LEU A 55 9.62 -13.69 19.65
C LEU A 55 10.59 -12.82 20.49
N THR A 56 11.71 -12.36 19.93
CA THR A 56 12.66 -11.50 20.66
C THR A 56 12.38 -10.00 20.55
N LYS A 57 11.55 -9.56 19.59
CA LYS A 57 11.27 -8.12 19.37
C LYS A 57 9.78 -7.77 19.34
N MET A 58 8.91 -8.75 19.13
CA MET A 58 7.48 -8.53 18.91
C MET A 58 6.65 -9.30 19.94
N SER A 59 5.58 -8.70 20.43
CA SER A 59 4.67 -9.35 21.37
C SER A 59 3.91 -10.50 20.69
N LEU A 60 3.46 -11.46 21.50
CA LEU A 60 2.64 -12.59 21.04
C LEU A 60 1.33 -12.14 20.36
N ALA A 61 0.81 -10.96 20.73
CA ALA A 61 -0.38 -10.39 20.11
C ALA A 61 -0.10 -9.85 18.71
N GLU A 62 0.99 -9.12 18.52
CA GLU A 62 1.42 -8.60 17.22
C GLU A 62 1.77 -9.76 16.26
N TRP A 63 2.39 -10.84 16.74
CA TRP A 63 2.67 -12.04 15.92
C TRP A 63 1.39 -12.73 15.46
N LYS A 64 0.40 -12.86 16.36
CA LYS A 64 -0.91 -13.44 15.98
C LYS A 64 -1.62 -12.57 14.95
N ALA A 65 -1.52 -11.25 15.05
CA ALA A 65 -2.13 -10.34 14.08
C ALA A 65 -1.47 -10.48 12.71
N GLU A 66 -0.14 -10.44 12.63
CA GLU A 66 0.61 -10.55 11.38
C GLU A 66 0.41 -11.94 10.72
N LYS A 67 0.39 -13.01 11.53
CA LYS A 67 0.08 -14.37 11.03
C LYS A 67 -1.35 -14.49 10.52
N LYS A 68 -2.31 -13.81 11.16
CA LYS A 68 -3.69 -13.79 10.71
C LYS A 68 -3.81 -13.04 9.37
N GLU A 69 -3.19 -11.87 9.24
CA GLU A 69 -3.19 -11.09 8.00
C GLU A 69 -2.58 -11.89 6.84
N TYR A 70 -1.49 -12.63 7.08
CA TYR A 70 -0.90 -13.54 6.10
C TYR A 70 -1.86 -14.65 5.65
N LEU A 71 -2.56 -15.30 6.59
CA LEU A 71 -3.53 -16.36 6.28
C LEU A 71 -4.77 -15.82 5.55
N ASP A 72 -5.26 -14.64 5.95
CA ASP A 72 -6.41 -13.99 5.30
C ASP A 72 -6.05 -13.60 3.85
N TRP A 73 -4.82 -13.15 3.59
CA TRP A 73 -4.34 -12.87 2.23
C TRP A 73 -4.25 -14.15 1.36
N GLN A 74 -3.78 -15.27 1.93
CA GLN A 74 -3.74 -16.57 1.23
C GLN A 74 -5.12 -17.11 0.83
N LEU A 75 -6.17 -16.75 1.59
CA LEU A 75 -7.54 -17.19 1.31
C LEU A 75 -8.27 -16.32 0.26
N GLN A 76 -7.75 -15.11 -0.02
CA GLN A 76 -8.35 -14.17 -0.97
C GLN A 76 -7.86 -14.31 -2.42
N ASN A 77 -6.77 -15.05 -2.65
CA ASN A 77 -6.24 -15.40 -3.97
C ASN A 77 -6.60 -16.84 -4.36
#